data_AF-A0A3S4I8Q9-F1
#
_entry.id   AF-A0A3S4I8Q9-F1
#
_cell.length_a   1.000
_cell.length_b   1.000
_cell.length_c   1.000
_cell.angle_alpha   90.00
_cell.angle_beta   90.00
_cell.angle_gamma   90.00
#
_symmetry.space_group_name_H-M   'P 1'
#
loop_
_entity.id
_entity.type
_entity.pdbx_description
1 polymer ?
#
loop_
_entity_poly.entity_id
_entity_poly.type
_entity_poly.pdbx_seq_one_letter_code
_entity_poly.pdbx_strand_id
1 'polypeptide(L)' 'MGQRYQELQDSHRAFIAGQKLFFVATAMPDGHVNLSPKGMDSLRVLGPNRVAWLNVTGSGNETASHIERSSA' A
#
# COMPACT_ATOMS: atom_id res chain seq x y z
N MET A 1 -1.42 17.52 14.23
CA MET A 1 -1.46 16.12 14.71
C MET A 1 -2.44 15.33 13.86
N GLY A 2 -2.14 14.07 13.54
CA GLY A 2 -3.02 13.20 12.74
C GLY A 2 -4.17 12.62 13.57
N GLN A 3 -5.29 12.31 12.91
CA GLN A 3 -6.42 11.62 13.51
C GLN A 3 -6.24 10.10 13.37
N ARG A 4 -6.67 9.34 14.39
CA ARG A 4 -6.63 7.88 14.39
C ARG A 4 -8.04 7.31 14.31
N TYR A 5 -8.23 6.36 13.41
CA TYR A 5 -9.50 5.70 13.16
C TYR A 5 -9.37 4.21 13.50
N GLN A 6 -10.45 3.59 13.96
CA GLN A 6 -10.51 2.14 14.19
C GLN A 6 -10.73 1.35 12.88
N GLU A 7 -11.31 2.00 11.87
CA GLU A 7 -11.61 1.41 10.56
C GLU A 7 -11.78 2.45 9.46
N LEU A 8 -11.73 1.98 8.21
CA LEU A 8 -12.01 2.77 7.02
C LEU A 8 -13.51 3.08 6.91
N GLN A 9 -13.85 4.32 7.24
CA GLN A 9 -15.16 4.93 6.97
C GLN A 9 -15.43 5.07 5.46
N ASP A 10 -16.69 5.29 5.11
CA ASP A 10 -17.12 5.45 3.71
C ASP A 10 -16.43 6.61 3.00
N SER A 11 -16.14 7.70 3.72
CA SER A 11 -15.36 8.83 3.21
C SER A 11 -13.93 8.41 2.81
N HIS A 12 -13.26 7.59 3.63
CA HIS A 12 -11.94 7.05 3.32
C HIS A 12 -12.00 6.12 2.10
N ARG A 13 -13.03 5.28 2.00
CA ARG A 13 -13.22 4.35 0.87
C ARG A 13 -13.45 5.10 -0.43
N ALA A 14 -14.31 6.12 -0.41
CA ALA A 14 -14.56 6.98 -1.55
C ALA A 14 -13.29 7.74 -1.98
N PHE A 15 -12.53 8.26 -1.01
CA PHE A 15 -11.25 8.90 -1.28
C PHE A 15 -10.27 7.94 -1.96
N ILE A 16 -10.08 6.74 -1.40
CA ILE A 16 -9.19 5.70 -1.95
C ILE A 16 -9.61 5.32 -3.39
N ALA A 17 -10.91 5.11 -3.62
CA ALA A 17 -11.44 4.74 -4.95
C ALA A 17 -11.21 5.83 -6.01
N GLY A 18 -11.09 7.09 -5.61
CA GLY A 18 -10.78 8.20 -6.51
C GLY A 18 -9.29 8.36 -6.88
N GLN A 19 -8.38 7.63 -6.23
CA GLN A 19 -6.94 7.79 -6.44
C GLN A 19 -6.46 7.03 -7.69
N LYS A 20 -5.80 7.74 -8.61
CA LYS A 20 -5.14 7.15 -9.79
C LYS A 20 -3.70 6.69 -9.50
N LEU A 21 -3.15 7.15 -8.38
CA LEU A 21 -1.79 6.90 -7.93
C LEU A 21 -1.80 6.77 -6.41
N PHE A 22 -1.03 5.82 -5.89
CA PHE A 22 -0.74 5.66 -4.47
C PHE A 22 0.71 5.22 -4.31
N PHE A 23 1.22 5.25 -3.09
CA PHE A 23 2.60 4.83 -2.81
C PHE A 23 2.60 3.71 -1.78
N VAL A 24 3.47 2.73 -1.99
CA VAL A 24 3.72 1.66 -1.02
C VAL A 24 5.13 1.86 -0.49
N ALA A 25 5.24 2.14 0.80
CA ALA A 25 6.49 2.24 1.53
C ALA A 25 6.76 0.91 2.26
N THR A 26 7.96 0.37 2.12
CA THR A 26 8.37 -0.87 2.78
C THR A 26 9.76 -0.71 3.38
N ALA A 27 9.99 -1.32 4.53
CA ALA A 27 11.27 -1.33 5.22
C ALA A 27 11.65 -2.77 5.57
N MET A 28 12.90 -3.12 5.31
CA MET A 28 13.53 -4.35 5.81
C MET A 28 14.05 -4.11 7.25
N PRO A 29 14.38 -5.18 8.00
CA PRO A 29 15.00 -5.05 9.32
C PRO A 29 16.29 -4.20 9.29
N ASP A 30 17.04 -4.30 8.19
CA ASP A 30 18.25 -3.56 7.89
C ASP A 30 18.20 -2.90 6.49
N GLY A 31 19.02 -1.87 6.27
CA GLY A 31 19.10 -1.18 4.99
C GLY A 31 18.19 0.04 4.86
N HIS A 32 17.60 0.23 3.68
CA HIS A 32 16.90 1.46 3.29
C HIS A 32 15.38 1.27 3.23
N VAL A 33 14.64 2.38 3.28
CA VAL A 33 13.21 2.39 2.97
C VAL A 33 13.03 2.44 1.46
N ASN A 34 12.24 1.52 0.91
CA ASN A 34 11.78 1.59 -0.47
C ASN A 34 10.41 2.26 -0.52
N LEU A 35 10.24 3.23 -1.41
CA LEU A 35 8.98 3.93 -1.66
C LEU A 35 8.62 3.81 -3.14
N SER A 36 7.66 2.95 -3.46
CA SER A 36 7.30 2.67 -4.85
C SER A 36 5.95 3.31 -5.22
N PRO A 37 5.88 4.12 -6.28
CA PRO A 37 4.61 4.55 -6.84
C PRO A 37 3.88 3.34 -7.45
N LYS A 38 2.59 3.26 -7.20
CA LYS A 38 1.65 2.29 -7.78
C LYS A 38 0.49 3.07 -8.39
N GLY A 39 -0.06 2.58 -9.49
CA GLY A 39 -1.17 3.24 -10.17
C GLY A 39 -2.06 2.22 -10.84
N MET A 40 -2.81 2.67 -11.85
CA MET A 40 -3.86 1.88 -12.50
C MET A 40 -4.98 1.51 -11.52
N ASP A 41 -5.94 0.70 -11.98
CA ASP A 41 -7.05 0.22 -11.16
C ASP A 41 -6.63 -0.98 -10.28
N SER A 42 -5.58 -0.79 -9.48
CA SER A 42 -4.85 -1.86 -8.77
C SER A 42 -5.03 -1.88 -7.26
N LEU A 43 -5.81 -0.97 -6.66
CA LEU A 43 -6.07 -0.92 -5.21
C LEU A 43 -7.54 -1.23 -4.90
N ARG A 44 -7.79 -2.10 -3.92
CA ARG A 44 -9.13 -2.50 -3.47
C ARG A 44 -9.23 -2.47 -1.96
N VAL A 45 -10.35 -1.96 -1.44
CA VAL A 45 -10.73 -2.13 -0.03
C VAL A 45 -11.51 -3.42 0.10
N LEU A 46 -10.96 -4.39 0.84
CA LEU A 46 -11.56 -5.72 1.03
C LEU A 46 -12.36 -5.84 2.33
N GLY A 47 -12.27 -4.86 3.23
CA GLY A 47 -12.96 -4.86 4.51
C GLY A 47 -12.67 -3.59 5.33
N PRO A 48 -13.20 -3.49 6.56
CA PRO A 48 -13.03 -2.31 7.42
C PRO A 48 -11.56 -1.95 7.71
N ASN A 49 -10.70 -2.95 7.77
CA ASN A 49 -9.26 -2.79 8.08
C ASN A 49 -8.36 -3.55 7.10
N ARG A 50 -8.84 -3.74 5.86
CA ARG A 50 -8.12 -4.56 4.89
C ARG A 50 -8.18 -3.94 3.51
N VAL A 51 -7.02 -3.80 2.90
CA VAL A 51 -6.86 -3.44 1.50
C VAL A 51 -5.99 -4.49 0.82
N ALA A 52 -6.12 -4.61 -0.50
CA ALA A 52 -5.20 -5.35 -1.33
C ALA A 52 -4.79 -4.48 -2.50
N TRP A 53 -3.55 -4.62 -2.93
CA TRP A 53 -3.09 -4.05 -4.18
C TRP A 53 -2.40 -5.10 -5.04
N LEU A 54 -2.42 -4.89 -6.36
CA LEU A 54 -1.69 -5.73 -7.29
C LEU A 54 -0.26 -5.20 -7.47
N ASN A 55 0.73 -6.03 -7.16
CA ASN A 55 2.11 -5.78 -7.59
C ASN A 55 2.23 -6.14 -9.08
N VAL A 56 2.57 -5.14 -9.89
CA VAL A 56 2.83 -5.30 -11.32
C VAL A 56 4.33 -5.40 -11.58
N THR A 57 4.70 -5.81 -12.80
CA THR A 57 6.09 -5.92 -13.22
C THR A 57 6.79 -4.55 -13.29
N GLY A 58 8.13 -4.54 -13.24
CA GLY A 58 8.96 -3.32 -13.27
C GLY A 58 9.57 -2.97 -11.92
N SER A 59 9.89 -1.69 -11.69
CA SER A 59 10.54 -1.20 -10.46
C SER A 59 9.75 -1.50 -9.18
N GLY A 60 8.47 -1.88 -9.28
CA GLY A 60 7.66 -2.38 -8.16
C GLY A 60 8.11 -3.72 -7.56
N ASN A 61 9.11 -4.40 -8.16
CA ASN A 61 9.62 -5.68 -7.68
C ASN A 61 10.48 -5.55 -6.40
N GLU A 62 11.07 -4.39 -6.14
CA GLU A 62 11.79 -4.15 -4.87
C GLU A 62 10.84 -4.17 -3.66
N THR A 63 9.59 -3.73 -3.84
CA THR A 63 8.54 -3.87 -2.81
C THR A 63 8.33 -5.34 -2.45
N ALA A 64 8.32 -6.24 -3.44
CA ALA A 64 8.13 -7.67 -3.22
C ALA A 64 9.31 -8.27 -2.44
N SER A 65 10.55 -7.94 -2.84
CA SER A 65 11.77 -8.33 -2.12
C SER A 65 11.78 -7.85 -0.67
N HIS A 66 11.34 -6.62 -0.39
CA HIS A 66 11.21 -6.11 0.98
C HIS A 66 10.18 -6.91 1.78
N ILE A 67 9.02 -7.20 1.20
CA ILE A 67 7.97 -7.96 1.89
C ILE A 67 8.47 -9.37 2.23
N GLU A 68 9.09 -10.09 1.29
CA GLU A 68 9.61 -11.44 1.52
C GLU A 68 10.64 -11.48 2.65
N ARG A 69 11.52 -10.48 2.75
CA ARG A 69 12.55 -10.40 3.79
C ARG A 69 12.02 -9.93 5.15
N SER A 70 10.91 -9.19 5.17
CA SER A 70 10.28 -8.70 6.39
C SER A 70 9.19 -9.63 6.93
N SER A 71 8.78 -10.66 6.18
CA SER A 71 7.75 -11.62 6.59
C SER A 71 8.29 -12.92 7.23
N ALA A 72 9.57 -12.93 7.63
CA ALA A 72 10.18 -14.00 8.40
C ALA A 72 9.91 -13.88 9.91
#